data_AF-A0AA46NVL6-F1
#
_entry.id   AF-A0AA46NVL6-F1
#
_cell.length_a   1.000
_cell.length_b   1.000
_cell.length_c   1.000
_cell.angle_alpha   90.00
_cell.angle_beta   90.00
_cell.angle_gamma   90.00
#
_symmetry.space_group_name_H-M   'P 1'
#
loop_
_entity.id
_entity.type
_entity.pdbx_description
1 polymer ?
#
loop_
_entity_poly.entity_id
_entity_poly.type
_entity_poly.pdbx_seq_one_letter_code
_entity_poly.pdbx_strand_id
1 'polypeptide(L)'
;MTETKPKPPTQSVGVEGFKADVYANDVKNGDEKVVDWQKLIHLPKFQMFVVEQSKMSVSNVMEWIVGYVQDRCYESSKPLFDQYVNWHDAKGYWKNETVFGDLIEEK
;
A
#
# COMPACT_ATOMS: atom_id res chain seq x y z
N MET A 1 -36.11 -28.80 19.91
CA MET A 1 -34.66 -29.11 19.87
C MET A 1 -34.00 -27.96 19.10
N THR A 2 -33.24 -27.12 19.78
CA THR A 2 -32.60 -25.92 19.19
C THR A 2 -31.19 -26.28 18.71
N GLU A 3 -30.98 -26.24 17.40
CA GLU A 3 -29.71 -26.59 16.74
C GLU A 3 -28.81 -25.34 16.67
N THR A 4 -27.78 -25.28 17.51
CA THR A 4 -26.74 -24.24 17.46
C THR A 4 -25.66 -24.63 16.46
N LYS A 5 -25.69 -24.07 15.25
CA LYS A 5 -24.60 -24.21 14.26
C LYS A 5 -23.41 -23.34 14.69
N PRO A 6 -22.23 -23.92 15.02
CA PRO A 6 -21.05 -23.12 15.33
C PRO A 6 -20.57 -22.40 14.06
N LYS A 7 -20.16 -21.13 14.20
CA LYS A 7 -19.55 -20.35 13.10
C LYS A 7 -18.30 -21.10 12.60
N PRO A 8 -18.03 -21.12 11.28
CA PRO A 8 -16.82 -21.71 10.75
C PRO A 8 -15.58 -21.02 11.36
N PRO A 9 -14.47 -21.75 11.55
CA PRO A 9 -13.27 -21.24 12.20
C PRO A 9 -12.76 -19.99 11.47
N THR A 10 -12.33 -18.98 12.24
CA THR A 10 -11.68 -17.78 11.72
C THR A 10 -10.52 -18.20 10.83
N GLN A 11 -10.63 -17.91 9.53
CA GLN A 11 -9.54 -18.13 8.58
C GLN A 11 -8.53 -17.01 8.77
N SER A 12 -7.50 -17.27 9.58
CA SER A 12 -6.33 -16.42 9.64
C SER A 12 -5.44 -16.76 8.45
N VAL A 13 -5.52 -15.95 7.40
CA VAL A 13 -4.50 -15.98 6.34
C VAL A 13 -3.25 -15.33 6.91
N GLY A 14 -2.27 -16.16 7.28
CA GLY A 14 -0.93 -15.70 7.60
C GLY A 14 -0.25 -15.26 6.32
N VAL A 15 -0.04 -13.95 6.17
CA VAL A 15 0.80 -13.40 5.11
C VAL A 15 2.22 -13.44 5.65
N GLU A 16 3.10 -14.25 5.04
CA GLU A 16 4.53 -14.25 5.38
C GLU A 16 5.09 -12.83 5.25
N GLY A 17 5.81 -12.40 6.29
CA GLY A 17 6.33 -11.06 6.43
C GLY A 17 7.25 -10.67 5.28
N PHE A 18 6.84 -9.66 4.53
CA PHE A 18 7.65 -9.00 3.52
C PHE A 18 8.90 -8.40 4.18
N LYS A 19 10.06 -8.57 3.53
CA LYS A 19 11.31 -7.88 3.91
C LYS A 19 11.37 -6.54 3.19
N ALA A 20 11.21 -5.45 3.92
CA ALA A 20 11.33 -4.08 3.42
C ALA A 20 12.70 -3.78 2.77
N ASP A 21 13.74 -4.53 3.15
CA ASP A 21 15.12 -4.34 2.66
C ASP A 21 15.30 -4.53 1.14
N VAL A 22 14.42 -5.27 0.47
CA VAL A 22 14.58 -5.60 -0.97
C VAL A 22 14.28 -4.39 -1.87
N TYR A 23 13.58 -3.38 -1.35
CA TYR A 23 13.12 -2.22 -2.13
C TYR A 23 14.04 -0.99 -2.00
N ALA A 24 15.09 -1.08 -1.18
CA ALA A 24 16.01 0.02 -0.88
C ALA A 24 17.14 0.20 -1.93
N ASN A 25 16.85 0.03 -3.23
CA ASN A 25 17.86 0.28 -4.28
C ASN A 25 18.17 1.78 -4.49
N ASP A 26 17.33 2.69 -3.96
CA ASP A 26 17.53 4.14 -4.07
C ASP A 26 18.46 4.71 -2.98
N VAL A 27 19.04 3.89 -2.09
CA VAL A 27 20.07 4.35 -1.13
C VAL A 27 21.44 4.40 -1.82
N LYS A 28 21.58 5.24 -2.85
CA LYS A 28 22.90 5.74 -3.27
C LYS A 28 23.01 7.18 -2.77
N ASN A 29 23.72 7.35 -1.66
CA ASN A 29 24.12 8.62 -1.07
C ASN A 29 23.06 9.31 -0.18
N GLY A 30 22.71 8.69 0.96
CA GLY A 30 22.45 9.39 2.23
C GLY A 30 21.30 10.41 2.35
N ASP A 31 20.64 10.82 1.26
CA ASP A 31 19.75 11.99 1.24
C ASP A 31 18.30 11.67 0.86
N GLU A 32 18.01 10.47 0.32
CA GLU A 32 16.66 10.10 -0.07
C GLU A 32 16.00 9.19 0.98
N LYS A 33 14.93 9.68 1.61
CA LYS A 33 14.09 8.88 2.50
C LYS A 33 13.55 7.68 1.73
N VAL A 34 13.98 6.47 2.11
CA VAL A 34 13.44 5.22 1.57
C VAL A 34 11.93 5.21 1.80
N VAL A 35 11.17 5.09 0.71
CA VAL A 35 9.71 4.98 0.78
C VAL A 35 9.35 3.63 1.41
N ASP A 36 8.56 3.65 2.48
CA ASP A 36 8.05 2.42 3.10
C ASP A 36 6.89 1.83 2.27
N TRP A 37 7.27 1.12 1.20
CA TRP A 37 6.33 0.46 0.30
C TRP A 37 5.48 -0.58 1.00
N GLN A 38 6.02 -1.25 2.02
CA GLN A 38 5.27 -2.23 2.79
C GLN A 38 4.12 -1.57 3.53
N LYS A 39 4.36 -0.43 4.19
CA LYS A 39 3.28 0.36 4.80
C LYS A 39 2.26 0.78 3.74
N LEU A 40 2.71 1.37 2.63
CA LEU A 40 1.82 1.89 1.58
C LEU A 40 0.93 0.81 0.96
N ILE A 41 1.47 -0.36 0.62
CA ILE A 41 0.71 -1.47 0.00
C ILE A 41 -0.49 -1.91 0.86
N HIS A 42 -0.40 -1.75 2.18
CA HIS A 42 -1.47 -2.10 3.10
C HIS A 42 -2.47 -0.97 3.36
N LEU A 43 -2.23 0.23 2.82
CA LEU A 43 -3.17 1.35 2.93
C LEU A 43 -4.28 1.23 1.88
N PRO A 44 -5.57 1.26 2.28
CA PRO A 44 -6.68 1.22 1.34
C PRO A 44 -6.62 2.32 0.26
N LYS A 45 -6.14 3.51 0.61
CA LYS A 45 -5.98 4.63 -0.32
C LYS A 45 -4.91 4.37 -1.39
N PHE A 46 -3.81 3.73 -1.01
CA PHE A 46 -2.78 3.36 -1.97
C PHE A 46 -3.24 2.20 -2.86
N GLN A 47 -3.95 1.22 -2.30
CA GLN A 47 -4.60 0.15 -3.08
C GLN A 47 -5.58 0.73 -4.12
N MET A 48 -6.38 1.71 -3.73
CA MET A 48 -7.30 2.42 -4.63
C MET A 48 -6.55 3.16 -5.75
N PHE A 49 -5.47 3.87 -5.42
CA PHE A 49 -4.60 4.49 -6.42
C PHE A 49 -4.07 3.46 -7.43
N VAL A 50 -3.51 2.35 -6.94
CA VAL A 50 -2.93 1.33 -7.80
C VAL A 50 -3.98 0.68 -8.70
N VAL A 51 -5.18 0.38 -8.18
CA VAL A 51 -6.31 -0.13 -8.98
C VAL A 51 -6.70 0.86 -10.09
N GLU A 52 -6.80 2.16 -9.78
CA GLU A 52 -7.17 3.17 -10.77
C GLU A 52 -6.12 3.27 -11.89
N GLN A 53 -4.84 3.11 -11.56
CA GLN A 53 -3.73 3.16 -12.53
C GLN A 53 -3.62 1.87 -13.35
N SER A 54 -3.70 0.71 -12.70
CA SER A 54 -3.49 -0.59 -13.35
C SER A 54 -4.72 -1.07 -14.14
N LYS A 55 -5.91 -0.55 -13.79
CA LYS A 55 -7.21 -1.05 -14.27
C LYS A 55 -7.42 -2.55 -14.00
N MET A 56 -6.65 -3.10 -13.07
CA MET A 56 -6.79 -4.49 -12.63
C MET A 56 -7.96 -4.64 -11.67
N SER A 57 -8.34 -5.89 -11.41
CA SER A 57 -9.45 -6.18 -10.51
C SER A 57 -9.19 -5.64 -9.10
N VAL A 58 -10.20 -5.00 -8.53
CA VAL A 58 -10.26 -4.66 -7.10
C VAL A 58 -10.28 -5.91 -6.22
N SER A 59 -10.76 -7.04 -6.76
CA SER A 59 -10.78 -8.31 -6.05
C SER A 59 -9.35 -8.82 -5.87
N ASN A 60 -9.04 -9.26 -4.66
CA ASN A 60 -7.74 -9.81 -4.29
C ASN A 60 -6.56 -8.89 -4.61
N VAL A 61 -6.70 -7.57 -4.42
CA VAL A 61 -5.63 -6.59 -4.66
C VAL A 61 -4.27 -7.00 -4.08
N MET A 62 -4.28 -7.64 -2.91
CA MET A 62 -3.07 -8.11 -2.22
C MET A 62 -2.32 -9.22 -2.96
N GLU A 63 -2.97 -10.00 -3.84
CA GLU A 63 -2.32 -11.07 -4.61
C GLU A 63 -1.38 -10.52 -5.69
N TRP A 64 -1.62 -9.30 -6.19
CA TRP A 64 -0.91 -8.76 -7.35
C TRP A 64 -0.24 -7.40 -7.12
N ILE A 65 -0.69 -6.61 -6.14
CA ILE A 65 -0.17 -5.25 -5.90
C ILE A 65 1.34 -5.21 -5.63
N VAL A 66 1.88 -6.25 -4.98
CA VAL A 66 3.31 -6.33 -4.67
C VAL A 66 4.13 -6.44 -5.95
N GLY A 67 3.76 -7.35 -6.86
CA GLY A 67 4.41 -7.50 -8.16
C GLY A 67 4.29 -6.23 -9.00
N TYR A 68 3.11 -5.59 -8.99
CA TYR A 68 2.91 -4.32 -9.68
C TYR A 68 3.85 -3.21 -9.16
N VAL A 69 3.99 -3.07 -7.84
CA VAL A 69 4.90 -2.08 -7.24
C VAL A 69 6.36 -2.44 -7.55
N GLN A 70 6.73 -3.71 -7.49
CA GLN A 70 8.07 -4.18 -7.86
C GLN A 70 8.45 -3.79 -9.29
N ASP A 71 7.58 -4.08 -10.25
CA ASP A 71 7.82 -3.78 -11.66
C ASP A 71 7.96 -2.27 -11.89
N ARG A 72 7.13 -1.47 -11.20
CA ARG A 72 7.13 0.00 -11.31
C ARG A 72 8.29 0.68 -10.59
N CYS A 73 8.87 0.03 -9.59
CA CYS A 73 10.01 0.53 -8.82
C CYS A 73 11.35 -0.11 -9.22
N TYR A 74 11.36 -0.99 -10.23
CA TYR A 74 12.57 -1.75 -10.62
C TYR A 74 13.76 -0.84 -10.94
N GLU A 75 13.53 0.24 -11.69
CA GLU A 75 14.57 1.20 -12.07
C GLU A 75 14.65 2.40 -11.11
N SER A 76 13.50 2.87 -10.61
CA SER A 76 13.42 3.95 -9.64
C SER A 76 12.06 3.95 -8.96
N SER A 77 12.05 4.14 -7.64
CA SER A 77 10.81 4.15 -6.86
C SER A 77 10.12 5.52 -6.84
N LYS A 78 10.90 6.60 -7.05
CA LYS A 78 10.45 7.99 -6.98
C LYS A 78 9.26 8.33 -7.90
N PRO A 79 9.23 7.95 -9.19
CA PRO A 79 8.12 8.33 -10.06
C PRO A 79 6.77 7.76 -9.63
N LEU A 80 6.75 6.54 -9.07
CA LEU A 80 5.52 5.93 -8.57
C LEU A 80 5.04 6.66 -7.31
N PHE A 81 5.96 7.00 -6.41
CA PHE A 81 5.61 7.70 -5.18
C PHE A 81 5.09 9.11 -5.47
N ASP A 82 5.75 9.87 -6.35
CA ASP A 82 5.31 11.21 -6.75
C ASP A 82 3.91 11.17 -7.41
N GLN A 83 3.61 10.15 -8.22
CA GLN A 83 2.27 9.94 -8.77
C GLN A 83 1.22 9.70 -7.69
N TYR A 84 1.54 8.90 -6.67
CA TYR A 84 0.65 8.63 -5.56
C TYR A 84 0.39 9.90 -4.73
N VAL A 85 1.41 10.71 -4.44
CA VAL A 85 1.27 11.98 -3.72
C VAL A 85 0.33 12.93 -4.50
N ASN A 86 0.59 13.12 -5.80
CA ASN A 86 -0.25 13.98 -6.63
C ASN A 86 -1.71 13.49 -6.70
N TRP A 87 -1.90 12.17 -6.81
CA TRP A 87 -3.24 11.57 -6.80
C TRP A 87 -3.94 11.75 -5.45
N HIS A 88 -3.22 11.57 -4.33
CA HIS A 88 -3.75 11.73 -2.98
C HIS A 88 -4.26 13.16 -2.76
N ASP A 89 -3.45 14.14 -3.15
CA ASP A 89 -3.78 15.56 -3.02
C ASP A 89 -4.96 15.94 -3.93
N ALA A 90 -5.00 15.40 -5.16
CA ALA A 90 -6.09 15.64 -6.10
C ALA A 90 -7.44 15.04 -5.65
N LYS A 91 -7.44 13.89 -4.96
CA LYS A 91 -8.67 13.28 -4.43
C LYS A 91 -9.28 14.13 -3.32
N GLY A 92 -8.45 14.72 -2.45
CA GLY A 92 -8.88 15.66 -1.42
C GLY A 92 -9.78 15.07 -0.31
N TYR A 93 -9.97 13.74 -0.26
CA TYR A 93 -10.79 13.06 0.74
C TYR A 93 -10.07 12.86 2.09
N TRP A 94 -8.73 12.85 2.09
CA TRP A 94 -7.90 12.54 3.26
C TRP A 94 -7.14 13.77 3.78
N LYS A 95 -7.85 14.86 4.05
CA LYS A 95 -7.24 16.13 4.49
C LYS A 95 -6.60 16.06 5.88
N ASN A 96 -7.03 15.09 6.70
CA ASN A 96 -6.58 14.92 8.08
C ASN A 96 -5.54 13.79 8.21
N GLU A 97 -5.03 13.28 7.09
CA GLU A 97 -4.04 12.21 7.06
C GLU A 97 -2.86 12.57 6.16
N THR A 98 -1.67 12.12 6.54
CA THR A 98 -0.51 12.12 5.65
C THR A 98 -0.68 11.10 4.53
N VAL A 99 0.14 11.20 3.48
CA VAL A 99 0.20 10.19 2.40
C VAL A 99 0.50 8.78 2.92
N PHE A 100 1.13 8.65 4.09
CA PHE A 100 1.41 7.38 4.76
C PHE A 100 0.30 6.92 5.71
N GLY A 101 -0.82 7.64 5.81
CA GLY A 101 -1.97 7.26 6.65
C GLY A 101 -1.84 7.65 8.12
N ASP A 102 -0.85 8.49 8.46
CA ASP A 102 -0.73 9.01 9.82
C ASP A 102 -1.67 10.21 10.00
N LEU A 103 -2.35 10.31 11.14
CA LEU A 103 -3.23 11.46 11.42
C LEU A 103 -2.39 12.73 11.55
N ILE A 104 -2.86 13.81 10.91
CA ILE A 104 -2.31 15.14 11.09
C ILE A 104 -2.94 15.69 12.37
N GLU A 105 -2.15 15.81 13.44
CA GLU A 105 -2.61 16.50 14.66
C GLU A 105 -2.80 17.99 14.34
N GLU A 106 -4.04 18.47 14.47
CA GLU A 106 -4.30 19.92 14.51
C GLU A 106 -3.69 20.46 15.81
N LYS A 107 -2.75 21.40 15.67
CA LYS A 107 -2.18 22.14 16.80
C LYS A 107 -3.15 23.18 17.35
#